data_AF-K1GGM1-F1
#
_entry.id   AF-K1GGM1-F1
#
_cell.length_a   1.000
_cell.length_b   1.000
_cell.length_c   1.000
_cell.angle_alpha   90.00
_cell.angle_beta   90.00
_cell.angle_gamma   90.00
#
_symmetry.space_group_name_H-M   'P 1'
#
loop_
_entity.id
_entity.type
_entity.pdbx_description
1 polymer ?
#
loop_
_entity_poly.entity_id
_entity_poly.type
_entity_poly.pdbx_seq_one_letter_code
_entity_poly.pdbx_strand_id
1 'polypeptide(L)' 'NYENLIFHSDQGWQYQHYSYQEKLKEKKITQSMSRKGNSLDNGLMECFFGLLKLEMFYEQ' A
#
# COMPACT_ATOMS: atom_id res chain seq x y z
N ASN A 1 -19.37 -2.24 -5.56
CA ASN A 1 -19.17 -1.22 -6.60
C ASN A 1 -17.99 -0.36 -6.15
N TYR A 2 -16.82 -0.49 -6.78
CA TYR A 2 -15.58 0.20 -6.36
C TYR A 2 -15.25 1.41 -7.24
N GLU A 3 -16.25 1.98 -7.91
CA GLU A 3 -16.05 3.20 -8.70
C GLU A 3 -15.38 4.28 -7.82
N ASN A 4 -14.24 4.78 -8.30
CA ASN A 4 -13.38 5.77 -7.66
C ASN A 4 -12.55 5.29 -6.44
N LEU A 5 -12.49 3.99 -6.15
CA LEU A 5 -11.56 3.49 -5.14
C LEU A 5 -10.11 3.59 -5.63
N ILE A 6 -9.25 4.19 -4.81
CA ILE A 6 -7.81 4.25 -5.06
C ILE A 6 -7.10 3.28 -4.11
N PHE A 7 -6.28 2.41 -4.67
CA PHE A 7 -5.33 1.60 -3.93
C PHE A 7 -3.95 2.27 -4.02
N HIS A 8 -3.44 2.80 -2.91
CA HIS A 8 -2.10 3.40 -2.84
C HIS A 8 -1.11 2.45 -2.15
N SER A 9 0.05 2.22 -2.78
CA SER A 9 1.15 1.43 -2.21
C SER A 9 2.52 2.04 -2.54
N ASP A 10 3.58 1.51 -1.95
CA ASP A 10 4.93 1.73 -2.45
C ASP A 10 5.16 1.03 -3.81
N GLN A 11 6.38 1.14 -4.33
CA GLN A 11 6.84 0.39 -5.51
C GLN A 11 7.38 -1.00 -5.15
N GLY A 12 6.86 -1.65 -4.11
CA GLY A 12 7.22 -3.04 -3.79
C GLY A 12 6.98 -3.98 -4.97
N TRP A 13 7.86 -4.95 -5.19
CA TRP A 13 7.83 -5.82 -6.37
C TRP A 13 6.48 -6.54 -6.53
N GLN A 14 5.84 -6.92 -5.41
CA GLN A 14 4.54 -7.57 -5.39
C GLN A 14 3.42 -6.70 -5.99
N TYR A 15 3.45 -5.39 -5.76
CA TYR A 15 2.43 -4.46 -6.23
C TYR A 15 2.64 -4.06 -7.70
N GLN A 16 3.84 -4.28 -8.22
CA GLN A 16 4.18 -4.10 -9.63
C GLN A 16 3.84 -5.32 -10.49
N HIS A 17 3.57 -6.47 -9.88
CA HIS A 17 3.34 -7.70 -10.61
C HIS A 17 2.07 -7.62 -11.48
N TYR A 18 2.16 -8.09 -12.72
CA TYR A 18 1.06 -8.00 -13.69
C TYR A 18 -0.25 -8.60 -13.17
N SER A 19 -0.19 -9.77 -12.50
CA SER A 19 -1.40 -10.39 -11.95
C SER A 19 -2.06 -9.56 -10.85
N TYR A 20 -1.29 -8.75 -10.12
CA TYR A 20 -1.84 -7.84 -9.11
C TYR A 20 -2.53 -6.66 -9.76
N GLN A 21 -1.90 -6.06 -10.77
CA GLN A 21 -2.45 -4.95 -11.55
C GLN A 21 -3.75 -5.35 -12.27
N GLU A 22 -3.78 -6.51 -12.91
CA GLU A 22 -4.99 -7.02 -13.57
C GLU A 22 -6.14 -7.21 -12.57
N LYS A 23 -5.85 -7.76 -11.39
CA LYS A 23 -6.86 -7.95 -10.34
C LYS A 23 -7.44 -6.63 -9.81
N LEU A 24 -6.66 -5.55 -9.80
CA LEU A 24 -7.16 -4.21 -9.47
C LEU A 24 -8.05 -3.65 -10.59
N LYS A 25 -7.63 -3.81 -11.85
CA LYS A 25 -8.40 -3.37 -13.03
C LYS A 25 -9.75 -4.08 -13.15
N GLU A 26 -9.79 -5.41 -12.99
CA GLU A 26 -11.02 -6.21 -12.99
C GLU A 26 -12.05 -5.70 -11.98
N LYS A 27 -11.55 -5.21 -10.84
CA LYS A 27 -12.37 -4.62 -9.77
C LYS A 27 -12.68 -3.14 -9.96
N LYS A 28 -12.21 -2.51 -11.04
CA LYS A 28 -12.30 -1.06 -11.28
C LYS A 28 -11.63 -0.21 -10.19
N ILE A 29 -10.54 -0.70 -9.61
CA ILE A 29 -9.75 0.00 -8.59
C ILE A 29 -8.58 0.71 -9.28
N THR A 30 -8.43 2.01 -9.05
CA THR A 30 -7.30 2.78 -9.57
C THR A 30 -6.08 2.52 -8.70
N GLN A 31 -5.01 1.97 -9.28
CA GLN A 31 -3.74 1.86 -8.59
C GLN A 31 -3.01 3.20 -8.57
N SER A 32 -2.46 3.55 -7.41
CA SER A 32 -1.56 4.68 -7.19
C SER A 32 -0.31 4.13 -6.50
N MET A 33 0.88 4.61 -6.89
CA MET A 33 2.13 4.19 -6.25
C MET A 33 2.96 5.41 -5.86
N SER A 34 3.71 5.29 -4.75
CA SER A 34 4.63 6.33 -4.28
C SER A 34 5.70 6.68 -5.32
N ARG A 35 6.24 7.90 -5.25
CA ARG A 35 7.34 8.31 -6.13
C ARG A 35 8.63 7.61 -5.76
N LYS A 36 9.44 7.26 -6.76
CA LYS A 36 10.76 6.66 -6.53
C LYS A 36 11.64 7.62 -5.71
N GLY A 37 12.16 7.14 -4.58
CA GLY A 37 13.02 7.92 -3.68
C GLY A 37 12.27 8.93 -2.79
N ASN A 38 10.93 8.89 -2.72
CA ASN A 38 10.15 9.76 -1.85
C ASN A 38 9.64 8.99 -0.62
N SER A 39 10.36 9.09 0.50
CA SER A 39 10.01 8.42 1.77
C SER A 39 8.73 9.02 2.42
N LEU A 40 8.39 10.28 2.12
CA LEU A 40 7.22 10.93 2.72
C LEU A 40 5.90 10.27 2.32
N ASP A 41 5.81 9.73 1.10
CA ASP A 41 4.61 9.03 0.63
C ASP A 41 4.33 7.75 1.44
N ASN A 42 5.38 7.14 2.01
CA ASN A 42 5.27 5.90 2.78
C ASN A 42 5.27 6.09 4.30
N GLY A 43 5.68 7.28 4.78
CA GLY A 43 5.90 7.54 6.21
C GLY A 43 4.68 7.28 7.09
N LEU A 44 3.46 7.54 6.60
CA LEU A 44 2.23 7.25 7.34
C LEU A 44 2.05 5.74 7.60
N MET A 45 2.29 4.91 6.58
CA MET A 45 2.18 3.46 6.71
C MET A 45 3.33 2.88 7.54
N GLU A 46 4.54 3.45 7.45
CA GLU A 46 5.67 3.08 8.32
C GLU A 46 5.36 3.34 9.79
N CYS A 47 4.81 4.52 10.12
CA CYS A 47 4.37 4.85 11.48
C CYS A 47 3.29 3.87 11.97
N PHE A 48 2.26 3.62 11.15
CA PHE A 48 1.19 2.68 11.51
C PHE A 48 1.72 1.28 11.83
N PHE A 49 2.55 0.71 10.95
CA PHE A 49 3.12 -0.62 11.18
C PHE A 49 4.16 -0.64 12.31
N GLY A 50 4.82 0.50 12.59
CA GLY A 50 5.68 0.65 13.76
C GLY A 50 4.88 0.54 15.06
N LEU A 51 3.77 1.29 15.17
CA LEU A 51 2.87 1.23 16.32
C LEU A 51 2.24 -0.16 16.47
N LEU A 52 1.76 -0.76 15.38
CA LEU A 52 1.19 -2.10 15.41
C LEU A 52 2.17 -3.14 15.97
N LYS A 53 3.44 -3.09 15.54
CA LYS A 53 4.48 -3.99 16.07
C LYS A 53 4.76 -3.72 17.55
N LEU A 54 4.72 -2.45 17.97
CA LEU A 54 4.90 -2.10 19.37
C LEU A 54 3.83 -2.76 20.25
N GLU A 55 2.56 -2.55 19.90
CA GLU A 55 1.41 -3.11 20.62
C GLU A 55 1.40 -4.65 20.60
N MET A 56 1.76 -5.28 19.48
CA MET A 56 1.72 -6.74 19.36
C MET A 56 2.83 -7.46 20.13
N PHE A 57 4.01 -6.85 20.30
CA PHE A 57 5.21 -7.56 20.77
C PHE A 57 5.80 -7.01 22.08
N TYR A 58 5.49 -5.76 22.45
CA TYR A 58 6.17 -5.09 23.56
C TYR A 58 5.23 -4.59 24.67
N GLU A 59 3.91 -4.56 24.44
CA GLU A 59 2.91 -4.24 25.48
C GLU A 59 2.15 -5.48 26.01
N GLN A 60 2.75 -6.68 25.88
CA GLN A 60 2.27 -7.92 26.52
C GLN A 60 3.07 -8.26 27.79
#